data_AF-A0A9D9R774-F1
#
_entry.id   AF-A0A9D9R774-F1
#
_cell.length_a   1.000
_cell.length_b   1.000
_cell.length_c   1.000
_cell.angle_alpha   90.00
_cell.angle_beta   90.00
_cell.angle_gamma   90.00
#
_symmetry.space_group_name_H-M   'P 1'
#
loop_
_entity.id
_entity.type
_entity.pdbx_description
1 polymer ?
#
loop_
_entity_poly.entity_id
_entity_poly.type
_entity_poly.pdbx_seq_one_letter_code
_entity_poly.pdbx_strand_id
1 'polypeptide(L)'
;MKKTVLGLSLSALLGLAACGGETVEKAPVNPVSCTNPEATQFLLDSVAKKAEQSTLGLSSMEWSITEGMVQTVWQQLQAKIDNIRTEEQTDSKVSCVASYTVDVPAGVMKQAQEGYVFWMETDTSLLSQLDEFGWAKESSSLVKNIQYTVQQTDDGKKIITEQDKPSETIDGLAYLMAAHFAYDFYTKMFEAEDANEREYAEREAKLQVLDDERTMAKVKEAQEMNKFAHQRLNAAWNSLPEDVRNEMKGVQKAWNEKRDTECRYSATANAERSPEQSLIMVQCDNDMVASRTDVLEDIASRYSNNAQSTADKQLAGLKTQMQQTWSTFPREVKDALQKEQQDWLAETQTICTSKRSQTDDQEASKLLYAQCMVAEYQQRIAALKKFQV
;
A
#
# COMPACT_ATOMS: atom_id res chain seq x y z
N MET A 1 -9.13 72.83 -20.21
CA MET A 1 -8.75 74.00 -21.03
C MET A 1 -9.09 73.69 -22.50
N LYS A 2 -9.82 74.60 -23.17
CA LYS A 2 -10.28 74.62 -24.59
C LYS A 2 -10.99 73.34 -25.12
N LYS A 3 -12.33 73.19 -25.09
CA LYS A 3 -13.47 73.84 -25.81
C LYS A 3 -13.39 73.83 -27.34
N THR A 4 -14.24 73.04 -28.00
CA THR A 4 -15.18 73.38 -29.13
C THR A 4 -15.88 72.07 -29.59
N VAL A 5 -17.15 71.80 -29.29
CA VAL A 5 -18.46 72.34 -29.76
C VAL A 5 -18.94 71.76 -31.09
N LEU A 6 -20.02 70.98 -31.01
CA LEU A 6 -20.95 70.54 -32.06
C LEU A 6 -21.64 71.72 -32.78
N GLY A 7 -22.07 71.51 -34.02
CA GLY A 7 -23.13 72.30 -34.62
C GLY A 7 -23.57 71.81 -36.01
N LEU A 8 -24.75 71.17 -36.07
CA LEU A 8 -25.55 70.95 -37.28
C LEU A 8 -25.94 72.28 -37.94
N SER A 9 -26.11 72.30 -39.27
CA SER A 9 -27.36 72.77 -39.87
C SER A 9 -27.53 72.33 -41.33
N LEU A 10 -28.80 72.04 -41.61
CA LEU A 10 -29.43 71.59 -42.85
C LEU A 10 -29.88 72.82 -43.66
N SER A 11 -29.82 72.79 -45.00
CA SER A 11 -30.91 73.25 -45.90
C SER A 11 -30.51 73.21 -47.38
N ALA A 12 -31.51 72.83 -48.19
CA ALA A 12 -31.51 72.47 -49.59
C ALA A 12 -31.54 73.66 -50.58
N LEU A 13 -31.26 73.42 -51.87
CA LEU A 13 -32.26 73.41 -52.96
C LEU A 13 -31.63 73.19 -54.36
N LEU A 14 -32.13 72.15 -55.04
CA LEU A 14 -32.60 72.04 -56.43
C LEU A 14 -31.82 72.62 -57.64
N GLY A 15 -31.55 71.73 -58.59
CA GLY A 15 -31.43 71.99 -60.03
C GLY A 15 -31.74 70.73 -60.84
N LEU A 16 -32.80 70.78 -61.67
CA LEU A 16 -33.23 69.75 -62.62
C LEU A 16 -32.74 70.09 -64.05
N ALA A 17 -32.75 69.07 -64.92
CA ALA A 17 -32.51 69.02 -66.38
C ALA A 17 -31.07 68.67 -66.82
N ALA A 18 -30.80 67.82 -67.82
CA ALA A 18 -31.55 66.82 -68.58
C ALA A 18 -30.52 66.00 -69.41
N CYS A 19 -30.85 64.74 -69.71
CA CYS A 19 -30.37 63.85 -70.79
C CYS A 19 -28.86 63.72 -71.09
N GLY A 20 -28.30 62.57 -70.74
CA GLY A 20 -27.17 61.95 -71.43
C GLY A 20 -27.16 60.47 -71.09
N GLY A 21 -27.39 59.60 -72.09
CA GLY A 21 -27.50 58.16 -71.88
C GLY A 21 -26.20 57.57 -71.37
N GLU A 22 -26.19 57.15 -70.12
CA GLU A 22 -25.24 56.15 -69.64
C GLU A 22 -26.01 54.84 -69.54
N THR A 23 -25.64 53.92 -70.42
CA THR A 23 -25.82 52.49 -70.19
C THR A 23 -25.41 52.21 -68.76
N VAL A 24 -26.38 51.85 -67.91
CA VAL A 24 -26.08 51.18 -66.65
C VAL A 24 -25.40 49.89 -67.06
N GLU A 25 -24.06 49.91 -67.04
CA GLU A 25 -23.25 48.72 -66.97
C GLU A 25 -23.78 47.95 -65.76
N LYS A 26 -24.61 46.93 -66.03
CA LYS A 26 -24.92 45.92 -65.03
C LYS A 26 -23.56 45.40 -64.59
N ALA A 27 -23.20 45.65 -63.34
CA ALA A 27 -22.10 44.96 -62.69
C ALA A 27 -22.19 43.46 -63.06
N PRO A 28 -21.08 42.81 -63.39
CA PRO A 28 -21.10 41.44 -63.90
C PRO A 28 -21.89 40.57 -62.94
N VAL A 29 -23.01 40.04 -63.43
CA VAL A 29 -23.73 38.97 -62.75
C VAL A 29 -22.73 37.82 -62.70
N ASN A 30 -22.19 37.52 -61.52
CA ASN A 30 -21.37 36.31 -61.34
C ASN A 30 -22.25 35.13 -61.80
N PRO A 31 -21.90 34.44 -62.91
CA PRO A 31 -22.78 33.40 -63.44
C PRO A 31 -22.92 32.30 -62.40
N VAL A 32 -24.14 31.82 -62.20
CA VAL A 32 -24.42 30.62 -61.40
C VAL A 32 -23.65 29.48 -62.06
N SER A 33 -22.58 29.02 -61.40
CA SER A 33 -21.65 28.03 -61.93
C SER A 33 -21.05 27.22 -60.78
N CYS A 34 -20.81 25.94 -61.01
CA CYS A 34 -20.14 25.06 -60.06
C CYS A 34 -18.73 25.54 -59.69
N THR A 35 -18.03 26.23 -60.61
CA THR A 35 -16.66 26.72 -60.40
C THR A 35 -16.63 28.14 -59.82
N ASN A 36 -17.75 28.64 -59.30
CA ASN A 36 -17.79 29.97 -58.71
C ASN A 36 -16.93 30.02 -57.43
N PRO A 37 -15.90 30.88 -57.35
CA PRO A 37 -14.98 30.93 -56.20
C PRO A 37 -15.67 31.27 -54.87
N GLU A 38 -16.72 32.11 -54.89
CA GLU A 38 -17.49 32.46 -53.69
C GLU A 38 -18.28 31.24 -53.19
N ALA A 39 -18.82 30.43 -54.10
CA ALA A 39 -19.55 29.21 -53.76
C ALA A 39 -18.63 28.14 -53.15
N THR A 40 -17.46 27.93 -53.75
CA THR A 40 -16.47 26.96 -53.24
C THR A 40 -15.88 27.41 -51.91
N GLN A 41 -15.61 28.71 -51.73
CA GLN A 41 -15.12 29.24 -50.46
C GLN A 41 -16.19 29.13 -49.36
N PHE A 42 -17.45 29.43 -49.68
CA PHE A 42 -18.55 29.26 -48.73
C PHE A 42 -18.69 27.82 -48.25
N LEU A 43 -18.53 26.83 -49.14
CA LEU A 43 -18.55 25.41 -48.77
C LEU A 43 -17.40 25.06 -47.83
N LEU A 44 -16.17 25.48 -48.16
CA LEU A 44 -15.00 25.27 -47.30
C LEU A 44 -15.23 25.86 -45.90
N ASP A 45 -15.67 27.12 -45.82
CA ASP A 45 -15.92 27.82 -44.55
C ASP A 45 -17.06 27.19 -43.74
N SER A 46 -18.13 26.76 -44.42
CA SER A 46 -19.30 26.12 -43.79
C SER A 46 -18.95 24.76 -43.20
N VAL A 47 -18.21 23.93 -43.95
CA VAL A 47 -17.73 22.63 -43.47
C VAL A 47 -16.73 22.83 -42.33
N ALA A 48 -15.77 23.75 -42.47
CA ALA A 48 -14.81 24.08 -41.43
C ALA A 48 -15.50 24.43 -40.11
N LYS A 49 -16.36 25.45 -40.14
CA LYS A 49 -17.05 25.94 -38.94
C LYS A 49 -17.91 24.86 -38.27
N LYS A 50 -18.61 24.04 -39.05
CA LYS A 50 -19.44 22.97 -38.50
C LYS A 50 -18.62 21.78 -37.99
N ALA A 51 -17.51 21.44 -38.65
CA ALA A 51 -16.58 20.42 -38.19
C ALA A 51 -15.91 20.86 -36.87
N GLU A 52 -15.52 22.13 -36.75
CA GLU A 52 -15.03 22.69 -35.49
C GLU A 52 -16.06 22.53 -34.36
N GLN A 53 -17.31 22.93 -34.61
CA GLN A 53 -18.40 22.79 -33.64
C GLN A 53 -18.69 21.33 -33.28
N SER A 54 -18.70 20.42 -34.27
CA SER A 54 -18.90 18.99 -34.05
C SER A 54 -17.76 18.41 -33.22
N THR A 55 -16.50 18.79 -33.50
CA THR A 55 -15.32 18.37 -32.73
C THR A 55 -15.41 18.79 -31.27
N LEU A 56 -15.80 20.04 -31.00
CA LEU A 56 -16.03 20.52 -29.63
C LEU A 56 -17.16 19.75 -28.95
N GLY A 57 -18.19 19.36 -29.71
CA GLY A 57 -19.29 18.51 -29.24
C GLY A 57 -18.88 17.08 -28.89
N LEU A 58 -17.72 16.60 -29.37
CA LEU A 58 -17.15 15.30 -29.02
C LEU A 58 -16.31 15.35 -27.73
N SER A 59 -16.10 16.54 -27.16
CA SER A 59 -15.50 16.70 -25.84
C SER A 59 -16.34 15.98 -24.78
N SER A 60 -15.68 15.45 -23.76
CA SER A 60 -16.36 14.87 -22.60
C SER A 60 -16.00 15.60 -21.30
N MET A 61 -16.53 15.14 -20.17
CA MET A 61 -16.10 15.61 -18.85
C MET A 61 -14.67 15.18 -18.52
N GLU A 62 -14.21 14.06 -19.08
CA GLU A 62 -12.91 13.45 -18.77
C GLU A 62 -11.79 14.09 -19.59
N TRP A 63 -12.07 14.47 -20.84
CA TRP A 63 -11.13 15.14 -21.71
C TRP A 63 -11.79 16.33 -22.42
N SER A 64 -11.14 17.49 -22.30
CA SER A 64 -11.65 18.75 -22.82
C SER A 64 -10.99 19.12 -24.13
N ILE A 65 -11.79 19.24 -25.18
CA ILE A 65 -11.36 19.87 -26.44
C ILE A 65 -11.75 21.35 -26.38
N THR A 66 -10.78 22.25 -26.59
CA THR A 66 -11.02 23.69 -26.58
C THR A 66 -10.98 24.29 -27.99
N GLU A 67 -11.68 25.41 -28.21
CA GLU A 67 -11.69 26.10 -29.51
C GLU A 67 -10.28 26.39 -30.04
N GLY A 68 -9.36 26.81 -29.17
CA GLY A 68 -7.97 27.09 -29.55
C GLY A 68 -7.21 25.86 -30.02
N MET A 69 -7.47 24.68 -29.44
CA MET A 69 -6.88 23.42 -29.88
C MET A 69 -7.37 23.06 -31.28
N VAL A 70 -8.69 23.11 -31.49
CA VAL A 70 -9.32 22.81 -32.79
C VAL A 70 -8.78 23.75 -33.87
N GLN A 71 -8.76 25.06 -33.62
CA GLN A 71 -8.22 26.04 -34.58
C GLN A 71 -6.76 25.78 -34.93
N THR A 72 -5.94 25.38 -33.94
CA THR A 72 -4.51 25.08 -34.15
C THR A 72 -4.30 23.88 -35.06
N VAL A 73 -5.11 22.82 -34.91
CA VAL A 73 -5.03 21.65 -35.79
C VAL A 73 -5.65 21.94 -37.14
N TRP A 74 -6.79 22.64 -37.19
CA TRP A 74 -7.46 23.02 -38.43
C TRP A 74 -6.55 23.82 -39.36
N GLN A 75 -5.75 24.75 -38.83
CA GLN A 75 -4.76 25.52 -39.61
C GLN A 75 -3.65 24.66 -40.24
N GLN A 76 -3.42 23.45 -39.73
CA GLN A 76 -2.47 22.50 -40.31
C GLN A 76 -3.10 21.66 -41.43
N LEU A 77 -4.44 21.60 -41.48
CA LEU A 77 -5.19 20.91 -42.53
C LEU A 77 -5.38 21.87 -43.71
N GLN A 78 -5.14 21.39 -44.93
CA GLN A 78 -5.39 22.17 -46.14
C GLN A 78 -6.56 21.57 -46.90
N ALA A 79 -7.73 22.20 -46.79
CA ALA A 79 -8.94 21.78 -47.49
C ALA A 79 -9.07 22.51 -48.83
N LYS A 80 -9.47 21.78 -49.87
CA LYS A 80 -9.77 22.32 -51.20
C LYS A 80 -10.89 21.53 -51.88
N ILE A 81 -11.55 22.19 -52.83
CA ILE A 81 -12.58 21.58 -53.68
C ILE A 81 -11.99 21.46 -55.09
N ASP A 82 -11.77 20.22 -55.53
CA ASP A 82 -11.20 19.89 -56.84
C ASP A 82 -12.20 19.06 -57.68
N ASN A 83 -11.85 18.77 -58.93
CA ASN A 83 -12.63 17.88 -59.82
C ASN A 83 -14.11 18.28 -59.99
N ILE A 84 -14.37 19.59 -59.99
CA ILE A 84 -15.72 20.15 -60.08
C ILE A 84 -16.35 19.84 -61.44
N ARG A 85 -17.55 19.26 -61.43
CA ARG A 85 -18.39 19.05 -62.63
C ARG A 85 -19.83 19.48 -62.38
N THR A 86 -20.46 20.01 -63.42
CA THR A 86 -21.90 20.23 -63.47
C THR A 86 -22.61 18.93 -63.77
N GLU A 87 -23.63 18.58 -62.99
CA GLU A 87 -24.56 17.49 -63.28
C GLU A 87 -25.82 18.00 -63.97
N GLU A 88 -26.46 19.01 -63.39
CA GLU A 88 -27.71 19.58 -63.89
C GLU A 88 -27.70 21.10 -63.76
N GLN A 89 -28.35 21.80 -64.70
CA GLN A 89 -28.44 23.25 -64.71
C GLN A 89 -29.82 23.71 -65.16
N THR A 90 -30.39 24.63 -64.38
CA THR A 90 -31.58 25.42 -64.73
C THR A 90 -31.22 26.90 -64.76
N ASP A 91 -32.19 27.76 -65.08
CA ASP A 91 -31.98 29.21 -65.16
C ASP A 91 -31.58 29.86 -63.82
N SER A 92 -31.88 29.22 -62.68
CA SER A 92 -31.63 29.77 -61.33
C SER A 92 -30.85 28.85 -60.38
N LYS A 93 -30.59 27.60 -60.78
CA LYS A 93 -29.94 26.57 -59.94
C LYS A 93 -29.00 25.70 -60.76
N VAL A 94 -27.83 25.40 -60.20
CA VAL A 94 -26.88 24.44 -60.76
C VAL A 94 -26.57 23.37 -59.72
N SER A 95 -26.69 22.10 -60.10
CA SER A 95 -26.27 20.94 -59.30
C SER A 95 -24.87 20.50 -59.72
N CYS A 96 -24.02 20.27 -58.73
CA CYS A 96 -22.58 20.09 -58.90
C CYS A 96 -22.09 18.87 -58.14
N VAL A 97 -21.09 18.20 -58.71
CA VAL A 97 -20.26 17.20 -58.02
C VAL A 97 -18.82 17.69 -57.96
N ALA A 98 -18.14 17.41 -56.85
CA ALA A 98 -16.72 17.73 -56.69
C ALA A 98 -16.04 16.76 -55.72
N SER A 99 -14.72 16.80 -55.67
CA SER A 99 -13.91 16.14 -54.64
C SER A 99 -13.55 17.16 -53.56
N TYR A 100 -13.98 16.91 -52.33
CA TYR A 100 -13.48 17.61 -51.15
C TYR A 100 -12.21 16.91 -50.69
N THR A 101 -11.08 17.59 -50.80
CA THR A 101 -9.76 17.06 -50.48
C THR A 101 -9.20 17.79 -49.27
N VAL A 102 -8.71 17.04 -48.28
CA VAL A 102 -8.02 17.58 -47.10
C VAL A 102 -6.64 16.97 -47.02
N ASP A 103 -5.60 17.79 -47.14
CA ASP A 103 -4.23 17.36 -46.86
C ASP A 103 -4.04 17.26 -45.35
N VAL A 104 -3.73 16.06 -44.86
CA VAL A 104 -3.52 15.78 -43.44
C VAL A 104 -2.04 15.49 -43.20
N PRO A 105 -1.32 16.32 -42.43
CA PRO A 105 0.08 16.05 -42.10
C PRO A 105 0.25 14.66 -41.46
N ALA A 106 1.35 13.97 -41.81
CA ALA A 106 1.57 12.60 -41.34
C ALA A 106 1.58 12.46 -39.81
N GLY A 107 2.11 13.46 -39.09
CA GLY A 107 2.07 13.50 -37.62
C GLY A 107 0.65 13.57 -37.06
N VAL A 108 -0.19 14.45 -37.63
CA VAL A 108 -1.59 14.59 -37.24
C VAL A 108 -2.36 13.30 -37.50
N MET A 109 -2.21 12.71 -38.69
CA MET A 109 -2.85 11.44 -39.06
C MET A 109 -2.40 10.28 -38.17
N LYS A 110 -1.11 10.21 -37.83
CA LYS A 110 -0.58 9.17 -36.94
C LYS A 110 -1.20 9.29 -35.54
N GLN A 111 -1.13 10.47 -34.93
CA GLN A 111 -1.73 10.71 -33.61
C GLN A 111 -3.24 10.46 -33.64
N ALA A 112 -3.93 10.83 -34.72
CA ALA A 112 -5.35 10.55 -34.84
C ALA A 112 -5.65 9.04 -34.91
N GLN A 113 -4.85 8.25 -35.62
CA GLN A 113 -5.04 6.80 -35.64
C GLN A 113 -4.83 6.16 -34.27
N GLU A 114 -3.73 6.51 -33.60
CA GLU A 114 -3.41 5.97 -32.27
C GLU A 114 -4.42 6.45 -31.22
N GLY A 115 -4.78 7.73 -31.24
CA GLY A 115 -5.76 8.31 -30.33
C GLY A 115 -7.18 7.80 -30.57
N TYR A 116 -7.57 7.45 -31.81
CA TYR A 116 -8.86 6.81 -32.09
C TYR A 116 -8.96 5.44 -31.42
N VAL A 117 -7.91 4.63 -31.51
CA VAL A 117 -7.84 3.31 -30.85
C VAL A 117 -8.01 3.45 -29.34
N PHE A 118 -7.34 4.42 -28.72
CA PHE A 118 -7.50 4.70 -27.29
C PHE A 118 -8.89 5.20 -26.92
N TRP A 119 -9.42 6.17 -27.69
CA TRP A 119 -10.70 6.79 -27.41
C TRP A 119 -11.88 5.83 -27.55
N MET A 120 -11.85 4.99 -28.59
CA MET A 120 -12.94 4.07 -28.91
C MET A 120 -12.75 2.69 -28.29
N GLU A 121 -11.62 2.45 -27.61
CA GLU A 121 -11.23 1.15 -27.04
C GLU A 121 -11.39 0.02 -28.07
N THR A 122 -10.84 0.22 -29.26
CA THR A 122 -11.08 -0.65 -30.42
C THR A 122 -9.81 -0.97 -31.19
N ASP A 123 -9.74 -2.15 -31.78
CA ASP A 123 -8.71 -2.52 -32.76
C ASP A 123 -8.99 -1.98 -34.17
N THR A 124 -10.13 -1.31 -34.36
CA THR A 124 -10.53 -0.74 -35.65
C THR A 124 -9.74 0.53 -35.93
N SER A 125 -9.21 0.65 -37.14
CA SER A 125 -8.45 1.84 -37.52
C SER A 125 -9.37 3.04 -37.74
N LEU A 126 -8.90 4.25 -37.41
CA LEU A 126 -9.58 5.50 -37.76
C LEU A 126 -9.91 5.57 -39.25
N LEU A 127 -9.05 5.04 -40.12
CA LEU A 127 -9.28 5.04 -41.56
C LEU A 127 -10.52 4.23 -41.96
N SER A 128 -10.81 3.13 -41.26
CA SER A 128 -12.04 2.35 -41.47
C SER A 128 -13.27 3.18 -41.10
N GLN A 129 -13.22 3.91 -39.99
CA GLN A 129 -14.31 4.81 -39.59
C GLN A 129 -14.50 5.97 -40.58
N LEU A 130 -13.40 6.52 -41.10
CA LEU A 130 -13.44 7.58 -42.11
C LEU A 130 -14.04 7.07 -43.43
N ASP A 131 -13.74 5.83 -43.82
CA ASP A 131 -14.32 5.19 -45.01
C ASP A 131 -15.85 5.01 -44.87
N GLU A 132 -16.35 4.69 -43.68
CA GLU A 132 -17.80 4.66 -43.41
C GLU A 132 -18.46 6.04 -43.58
N PHE A 133 -17.72 7.11 -43.28
CA PHE A 133 -18.13 8.49 -43.60
C PHE A 133 -17.86 8.87 -45.06
N GLY A 134 -17.42 7.95 -45.91
CA GLY A 134 -17.14 8.15 -47.33
C GLY A 134 -15.85 8.90 -47.65
N TRP A 135 -14.91 8.97 -46.70
CA TRP A 135 -13.58 9.52 -46.91
C TRP A 135 -12.58 8.42 -47.26
N ALA A 136 -11.98 8.53 -48.43
CA ALA A 136 -10.88 7.66 -48.84
C ALA A 136 -9.53 8.33 -48.55
N LYS A 137 -8.53 7.55 -48.14
CA LYS A 137 -7.15 8.02 -48.05
C LYS A 137 -6.45 7.90 -49.41
N GLU A 138 -5.96 9.02 -49.91
CA GLU A 138 -5.15 9.08 -51.14
C GLU A 138 -3.82 9.76 -50.84
N SER A 139 -2.74 8.97 -50.76
CA SER A 139 -1.41 9.47 -50.37
C SER A 139 -1.43 10.18 -49.00
N SER A 140 -1.20 11.49 -48.96
CA SER A 140 -1.25 12.36 -47.77
C SER A 140 -2.61 13.02 -47.53
N SER A 141 -3.58 12.78 -48.42
CA SER A 141 -4.85 13.49 -48.42
C SER A 141 -6.01 12.55 -48.06
N LEU A 142 -7.05 13.10 -47.47
CA LEU A 142 -8.36 12.48 -47.38
C LEU A 142 -9.25 13.09 -48.48
N VAL A 143 -9.93 12.25 -49.24
CA VAL A 143 -10.76 12.65 -50.38
C VAL A 143 -12.17 12.11 -50.19
N LYS A 144 -13.17 12.98 -50.30
CA LYS A 144 -14.60 12.60 -50.32
C LYS A 144 -15.27 13.25 -51.53
N ASN A 145 -16.03 12.46 -52.28
CA ASN A 145 -16.90 13.02 -53.32
C ASN A 145 -18.13 13.64 -52.69
N ILE A 146 -18.41 14.89 -53.03
CA ILE A 146 -19.53 15.67 -52.51
C ILE A 146 -20.44 16.11 -53.65
N GLN A 147 -21.73 16.23 -53.34
CA GLN A 147 -22.72 16.89 -54.18
C GLN A 147 -23.11 18.21 -53.53
N TYR A 148 -23.29 19.26 -54.34
CA TYR A 148 -23.75 20.55 -53.84
C TYR A 148 -24.55 21.30 -54.90
N THR A 149 -25.34 22.27 -54.48
CA THR A 149 -26.10 23.14 -55.38
C THR A 149 -25.68 24.59 -55.21
N VAL A 150 -25.61 25.31 -56.33
CA VAL A 150 -25.34 26.74 -56.39
C VAL A 150 -26.61 27.43 -56.90
N GLN A 151 -27.13 28.37 -56.13
CA GLN A 151 -28.38 29.08 -56.43
C GLN A 151 -28.18 30.59 -56.26
N GLN A 152 -28.82 31.39 -57.10
CA GLN A 152 -28.81 32.85 -56.92
C GLN A 152 -30.04 33.29 -56.13
N THR A 153 -29.91 34.32 -55.30
CA THR A 153 -31.07 34.97 -54.66
C THR A 153 -31.94 35.69 -55.69
N ASP A 154 -33.24 35.85 -55.40
CA ASP A 154 -34.21 36.52 -56.29
C ASP A 154 -33.79 37.95 -56.71
N ASP A 155 -33.01 38.64 -55.87
CA ASP A 155 -32.48 39.98 -56.16
C ASP A 155 -31.18 39.96 -56.98
N GLY A 156 -30.65 38.78 -57.30
CA GLY A 156 -29.42 38.58 -58.04
C GLY A 156 -28.14 38.88 -57.27
N LYS A 157 -28.23 39.27 -55.99
CA LYS A 157 -27.09 39.86 -55.25
C LYS A 157 -26.25 38.87 -54.47
N LYS A 158 -26.75 37.66 -54.20
CA LYS A 158 -26.06 36.65 -53.40
C LYS A 158 -26.14 35.28 -54.04
N ILE A 159 -25.14 34.46 -53.74
CA ILE A 159 -25.09 33.05 -54.08
C ILE A 159 -25.34 32.25 -52.80
N ILE A 160 -26.25 31.29 -52.88
CA ILE A 160 -26.53 30.30 -51.85
C ILE A 160 -25.90 29.00 -52.31
N THR A 161 -25.10 28.38 -51.45
CA THR A 161 -24.50 27.07 -51.71
C THR A 161 -24.91 26.09 -50.64
N GLU A 162 -25.40 24.93 -51.05
CA GLU A 162 -25.87 23.88 -50.13
C GLU A 162 -25.28 22.53 -50.56
N GLN A 163 -24.58 21.87 -49.65
CA GLN A 163 -24.04 20.54 -49.85
C GLN A 163 -25.10 19.48 -49.52
N ASP A 164 -25.20 18.43 -50.33
CA ASP A 164 -25.95 17.23 -49.96
C ASP A 164 -25.21 16.42 -48.89
N LYS A 165 -25.96 15.87 -47.93
CA LYS A 165 -25.46 15.11 -46.77
C LYS A 165 -24.21 15.72 -46.13
N PRO A 166 -24.25 16.98 -45.68
CA PRO A 166 -23.08 17.65 -45.13
C PRO A 166 -22.58 16.98 -43.85
N SER A 167 -23.45 16.28 -43.10
CA SER A 167 -23.10 15.61 -41.85
C SER A 167 -21.98 14.59 -42.01
N GLU A 168 -21.99 13.74 -43.04
CA GLU A 168 -20.92 12.74 -43.24
C GLU A 168 -19.54 13.41 -43.46
N THR A 169 -19.53 14.55 -44.15
CA THR A 169 -18.30 15.32 -44.39
C THR A 169 -17.80 15.95 -43.09
N ILE A 170 -18.73 16.56 -42.35
CA ILE A 170 -18.48 17.21 -41.06
C ILE A 170 -18.01 16.22 -40.01
N ASP A 171 -18.69 15.07 -39.89
CA ASP A 171 -18.45 14.06 -38.86
C ASP A 171 -17.11 13.37 -39.09
N GLY A 172 -16.76 13.02 -40.33
CA GLY A 172 -15.43 12.45 -40.62
C GLY A 172 -14.28 13.37 -40.20
N LEU A 173 -14.39 14.67 -40.47
CA LEU A 173 -13.38 15.65 -40.06
C LEU A 173 -13.39 15.88 -38.54
N ALA A 174 -14.57 15.87 -37.91
CA ALA A 174 -14.69 15.99 -36.47
C ALA A 174 -14.06 14.79 -35.74
N TYR A 175 -14.29 13.57 -36.22
CA TYR A 175 -13.68 12.35 -35.67
C TYR A 175 -12.16 12.34 -35.85
N LEU A 176 -11.63 12.78 -37.01
CA LEU A 176 -10.19 12.91 -37.22
C LEU A 176 -9.55 13.83 -36.16
N MET A 177 -10.15 15.00 -35.92
CA MET A 177 -9.62 15.97 -34.96
C MET A 177 -9.79 15.50 -33.51
N ALA A 178 -10.96 14.99 -33.15
CA ALA A 178 -11.21 14.44 -31.82
C ALA A 178 -10.22 13.32 -31.50
N ALA A 179 -10.04 12.37 -32.42
CA ALA A 179 -9.08 11.29 -32.25
C ALA A 179 -7.64 11.78 -32.11
N HIS A 180 -7.24 12.82 -32.84
CA HIS A 180 -5.92 13.44 -32.68
C HIS A 180 -5.71 13.98 -31.25
N PHE A 181 -6.70 14.68 -30.71
CA PHE A 181 -6.63 15.22 -29.35
C PHE A 181 -6.69 14.13 -28.27
N ALA A 182 -7.39 13.03 -28.54
CA ALA A 182 -7.48 11.90 -27.62
C ALA A 182 -6.10 11.28 -27.34
N TYR A 183 -5.22 11.21 -28.35
CA TYR A 183 -3.87 10.65 -28.18
C TYR A 183 -3.09 11.27 -27.02
N ASP A 184 -2.97 12.60 -27.01
CA ASP A 184 -2.22 13.32 -25.97
C ASP A 184 -2.87 13.18 -24.60
N PHE A 185 -4.21 13.12 -24.55
CA PHE A 185 -4.96 12.93 -23.31
C PHE A 185 -4.69 11.54 -22.71
N TYR A 186 -4.95 10.48 -23.47
CA TYR A 186 -4.82 9.10 -22.99
C TYR A 186 -3.37 8.74 -22.68
N THR A 187 -2.40 9.22 -23.47
CA THR A 187 -0.96 9.01 -23.19
C THR A 187 -0.58 9.57 -21.81
N LYS A 188 -0.99 10.81 -21.50
CA LYS A 188 -0.71 11.43 -20.20
C LYS A 188 -1.43 10.73 -19.06
N MET A 189 -2.64 10.22 -19.32
CA MET A 189 -3.41 9.46 -18.33
C MET A 189 -2.69 8.16 -17.97
N PHE A 190 -2.25 7.38 -18.95
CA PHE A 190 -1.51 6.13 -18.72
C PHE A 190 -0.16 6.38 -18.04
N GLU A 191 0.58 7.42 -18.44
CA GLU A 191 1.83 7.81 -17.77
C GLU A 191 1.60 8.19 -16.30
N ALA A 192 0.51 8.89 -15.99
CA ALA A 192 0.16 9.26 -14.62
C ALA A 192 -0.26 8.04 -13.78
N GLU A 193 -0.98 7.09 -14.38
CA GLU A 193 -1.37 5.84 -13.73
C GLU A 193 -0.14 4.99 -13.38
N ASP A 194 0.75 4.73 -14.34
CA ASP A 194 2.01 4.00 -14.12
C ASP A 194 2.91 4.71 -13.09
N ALA A 195 2.99 6.05 -13.12
CA ALA A 195 3.71 6.81 -12.10
C ALA A 195 3.09 6.65 -10.70
N ASN A 196 1.76 6.66 -10.58
CA ASN A 196 1.06 6.49 -9.32
C ASN A 196 1.20 5.05 -8.78
N GLU A 197 1.12 4.04 -9.64
CA GLU A 197 1.39 2.64 -9.27
C GLU A 197 2.80 2.46 -8.73
N ARG A 198 3.80 3.07 -9.37
CA ARG A 198 5.19 3.05 -8.87
C ARG A 198 5.32 3.76 -7.53
N GLU A 199 4.72 4.93 -7.37
CA GLU A 199 4.76 5.65 -6.09
C GLU A 199 4.11 4.82 -4.97
N TYR A 200 2.98 4.17 -5.26
CA TYR A 200 2.29 3.30 -4.32
C TYR A 200 3.15 2.10 -3.94
N ALA A 201 3.75 1.41 -4.91
CA ALA A 201 4.65 0.28 -4.67
C ALA A 201 5.90 0.68 -3.87
N GLU A 202 6.50 1.83 -4.17
CA GLU A 202 7.63 2.38 -3.40
C GLU A 202 7.23 2.70 -1.95
N ARG A 203 6.04 3.27 -1.76
CA ARG A 203 5.49 3.58 -0.43
C ARG A 203 5.23 2.31 0.38
N GLU A 204 4.61 1.30 -0.21
CA GLU A 204 4.38 0.02 0.45
C GLU A 204 5.69 -0.67 0.82
N ALA A 205 6.65 -0.74 -0.10
CA ALA A 205 7.97 -1.29 0.18
C ALA A 205 8.67 -0.56 1.34
N LYS A 206 8.58 0.77 1.38
CA LYS A 206 9.13 1.57 2.47
C LYS A 206 8.43 1.29 3.80
N LEU A 207 7.10 1.15 3.81
CA LEU A 207 6.36 0.80 5.01
C LEU A 207 6.73 -0.59 5.53
N GLN A 208 6.95 -1.55 4.63
CA GLN A 208 7.39 -2.89 4.99
C GLN A 208 8.77 -2.87 5.66
N VAL A 209 9.73 -2.11 5.12
CA VAL A 209 11.06 -1.93 5.75
C VAL A 209 10.94 -1.34 7.15
N LEU A 210 10.12 -0.29 7.32
CA LEU A 210 9.90 0.33 8.63
C LEU A 210 9.23 -0.62 9.62
N ASP A 211 8.33 -1.48 9.15
CA ASP A 211 7.68 -2.50 9.99
C ASP A 211 8.67 -3.61 10.40
N ASP A 212 9.54 -4.04 9.49
CA ASP A 212 10.62 -4.99 9.79
C ASP A 212 11.60 -4.40 10.82
N GLU A 213 12.01 -3.14 10.67
CA GLU A 213 12.86 -2.43 11.63
C GLU A 213 12.21 -2.36 13.02
N ARG A 214 10.92 -2.00 13.06
CA ARG A 214 10.12 -1.96 14.30
C ARG A 214 10.03 -3.34 14.95
N THR A 215 9.81 -4.39 14.17
CA THR A 215 9.70 -5.76 14.68
C THR A 215 11.05 -6.25 15.19
N MET A 216 12.15 -5.95 14.50
CA MET A 216 13.51 -6.27 14.94
C MET A 216 13.89 -5.55 16.25
N ALA A 217 13.39 -4.34 16.49
CA ALA A 217 13.57 -3.68 17.78
C ALA A 217 12.88 -4.46 18.92
N LYS A 218 11.67 -4.98 18.69
CA LYS A 218 10.96 -5.85 19.65
C LYS A 218 11.69 -7.18 19.86
N VAL A 219 12.27 -7.76 18.80
CA VAL A 219 13.10 -8.98 18.91
C VAL A 219 14.26 -8.74 19.87
N LYS A 220 14.98 -7.62 19.73
CA LYS A 220 16.11 -7.29 20.62
C LYS A 220 15.68 -7.13 22.06
N GLU A 221 14.58 -6.43 22.32
CA GLU A 221 14.01 -6.30 23.67
C GLU A 221 13.64 -7.66 24.26
N ALA A 222 12.93 -8.49 23.48
CA ALA A 222 12.54 -9.83 23.89
C ALA A 222 13.74 -10.74 24.17
N GLN A 223 14.83 -10.61 23.40
CA GLN A 223 16.07 -11.37 23.61
C GLN A 223 16.74 -11.03 24.94
N GLU A 224 16.77 -9.75 25.33
CA GLU A 224 17.30 -9.36 26.64
C GLU A 224 16.45 -9.88 27.78
N MET A 225 15.11 -9.81 27.68
CA MET A 225 14.21 -10.40 28.68
C MET A 225 14.40 -11.92 28.79
N ASN A 226 14.47 -12.59 27.64
CA ASN A 226 14.67 -14.03 27.57
C ASN A 226 16.00 -14.45 28.21
N LYS A 227 17.08 -13.69 27.99
CA LYS A 227 18.37 -13.92 28.66
C LYS A 227 18.24 -13.90 30.19
N PHE A 228 17.49 -12.95 30.76
CA PHE A 228 17.22 -12.93 32.20
C PHE A 228 16.38 -14.14 32.65
N ALA A 229 15.38 -14.55 31.84
CA ALA A 229 14.58 -15.74 32.13
C ALA A 229 15.45 -17.02 32.18
N HIS A 230 16.37 -17.20 31.23
CA HIS A 230 17.32 -18.32 31.24
C HIS A 230 18.28 -18.28 32.43
N GLN A 231 18.72 -17.09 32.84
CA GLN A 231 19.53 -16.94 34.06
C GLN A 231 18.76 -17.42 35.30
N ARG A 232 17.48 -17.04 35.43
CA ARG A 232 16.61 -17.51 36.53
C ARG A 232 16.37 -19.02 36.46
N LEU A 233 16.11 -19.57 35.28
CA LEU A 233 15.97 -21.02 35.08
C LEU A 233 17.22 -21.78 35.54
N ASN A 234 18.40 -21.31 35.14
CA ASN A 234 19.66 -21.92 35.55
C ASN A 234 19.91 -21.80 37.05
N ALA A 235 19.55 -20.67 37.66
CA ALA A 235 19.63 -20.50 39.12
C ALA A 235 18.70 -21.47 39.85
N ALA A 236 17.44 -21.61 39.40
CA ALA A 236 16.47 -22.55 39.95
C ALA A 236 16.90 -24.01 39.77
N TRP A 237 17.52 -24.35 38.63
CA TRP A 237 18.10 -25.68 38.43
C TRP A 237 19.25 -25.95 39.41
N ASN A 238 20.14 -24.97 39.59
CA ASN A 238 21.31 -25.12 40.46
C ASN A 238 20.98 -25.10 41.96
N SER A 239 19.84 -24.52 42.36
CA SER A 239 19.39 -24.54 43.75
C SER A 239 18.83 -25.90 44.18
N LEU A 240 18.46 -26.77 43.23
CA LEU A 240 18.03 -28.13 43.54
C LEU A 240 19.17 -28.96 44.15
N PRO A 241 18.89 -29.84 45.13
CA PRO A 241 19.86 -30.82 45.63
C PRO A 241 20.44 -31.71 44.53
N GLU A 242 21.67 -32.20 44.73
CA GLU A 242 22.40 -32.95 43.70
C GLU A 242 21.71 -34.27 43.30
N ASP A 243 21.17 -35.02 44.26
CA ASP A 243 20.39 -36.23 44.05
C ASP A 243 19.14 -35.95 43.19
N VAL A 244 18.42 -34.87 43.51
CA VAL A 244 17.24 -34.43 42.75
C VAL A 244 17.62 -34.03 41.33
N ARG A 245 18.71 -33.27 41.14
CA ARG A 245 19.20 -32.90 39.80
C ARG A 245 19.58 -34.13 38.98
N ASN A 246 20.24 -35.12 39.60
CA ASN A 246 20.65 -36.36 38.93
C ASN A 246 19.44 -37.17 38.44
N GLU A 247 18.40 -37.27 39.27
CA GLU A 247 17.14 -37.93 38.89
C GLU A 247 16.41 -37.17 37.76
N MET A 248 16.38 -35.84 37.85
CA MET A 248 15.64 -34.99 36.90
C MET A 248 16.37 -34.72 35.59
N LYS A 249 17.67 -35.03 35.48
CA LYS A 249 18.51 -34.66 34.32
C LYS A 249 17.93 -35.13 32.99
N GLY A 250 17.40 -36.37 32.95
CA GLY A 250 16.76 -36.92 31.75
C GLY A 250 15.52 -36.13 31.32
N VAL A 251 14.66 -35.81 32.29
CA VAL A 251 13.43 -35.03 32.06
C VAL A 251 13.75 -33.60 31.65
N GLN A 252 14.76 -32.97 32.27
CA GLN A 252 15.19 -31.62 31.90
C GLN A 252 15.74 -31.57 30.47
N LYS A 253 16.50 -32.59 30.06
CA LYS A 253 16.98 -32.71 28.67
C LYS A 253 15.83 -32.84 27.68
N ALA A 254 14.90 -33.75 27.92
CA ALA A 254 13.73 -33.94 27.06
C ALA A 254 12.85 -32.67 26.98
N TRP A 255 12.74 -31.92 28.09
CA TRP A 255 12.03 -30.64 28.09
C TRP A 255 12.73 -29.58 27.23
N ASN A 256 14.07 -29.48 27.28
CA ASN A 256 14.83 -28.57 26.40
C ASN A 256 14.60 -28.91 24.93
N GLU A 257 14.66 -30.20 24.57
CA GLU A 257 14.40 -30.66 23.20
C GLU A 257 12.98 -30.31 22.75
N LYS A 258 11.98 -30.56 23.61
CA LYS A 258 10.59 -30.18 23.34
C LYS A 258 10.47 -28.67 23.09
N ARG A 259 10.98 -27.84 24.00
CA ARG A 259 10.95 -26.38 23.89
C ARG A 259 11.52 -25.89 22.57
N ASP A 260 12.70 -26.37 22.18
CA ASP A 260 13.36 -25.96 20.94
C ASP A 260 12.53 -26.33 19.69
N THR A 261 11.83 -27.47 19.71
CA THR A 261 10.96 -27.89 18.62
C THR A 261 9.63 -27.13 18.58
N GLU A 262 9.00 -26.92 19.73
CA GLU A 262 7.71 -26.23 19.86
C GLU A 262 7.83 -24.76 19.47
N CYS A 263 8.87 -24.07 19.92
CA CYS A 263 9.05 -22.66 19.59
C CYS A 263 9.42 -22.44 18.12
N ARG A 264 10.17 -23.37 17.52
CA ARG A 264 10.42 -23.35 16.08
C ARG A 264 9.14 -23.61 15.29
N TYR A 265 8.36 -24.60 15.69
CA TYR A 265 7.06 -24.90 15.07
C TYR A 265 6.12 -23.69 15.15
N SER A 266 5.98 -23.09 16.34
CA SER A 266 5.13 -21.93 16.56
C SER A 266 5.54 -20.74 15.67
N ALA A 267 6.85 -20.46 15.57
CA ALA A 267 7.36 -19.42 14.69
C ALA A 267 6.99 -19.67 13.23
N THR A 268 7.28 -20.87 12.70
CA THR A 268 7.00 -21.22 11.31
C THR A 268 5.50 -21.32 10.99
N ALA A 269 4.67 -21.73 11.96
CA ALA A 269 3.23 -21.90 11.75
C ALA A 269 2.44 -20.58 11.79
N ASN A 270 2.95 -19.55 12.48
CA ASN A 270 2.20 -18.32 12.75
C ASN A 270 2.77 -17.07 12.06
N ALA A 271 3.91 -17.19 11.38
CA ALA A 271 4.51 -16.08 10.66
C ALA A 271 5.23 -16.54 9.40
N GLU A 272 5.05 -15.79 8.32
CA GLU A 272 5.74 -16.01 7.04
C GLU A 272 7.08 -15.26 6.98
N ARG A 273 7.14 -14.05 7.59
CA ARG A 273 8.34 -13.20 7.53
C ARG A 273 9.32 -13.52 8.65
N SER A 274 10.62 -13.42 8.34
CA SER A 274 11.70 -13.74 9.27
C SER A 274 11.73 -12.90 10.57
N PRO A 275 11.48 -11.57 10.56
CA PRO A 275 11.45 -10.79 11.80
C PRO A 275 10.33 -11.21 12.75
N GLU A 276 9.15 -11.52 12.21
CA GLU A 276 7.99 -11.99 12.98
C GLU A 276 8.24 -13.39 13.55
N GLN A 277 8.77 -14.31 12.73
CA GLN A 277 9.18 -15.64 13.18
C GLN A 277 10.18 -15.54 14.35
N SER A 278 11.16 -14.64 14.26
CA SER A 278 12.16 -14.43 15.32
C SER A 278 11.52 -13.94 16.61
N LEU A 279 10.56 -13.01 16.52
CA LEU A 279 9.84 -12.50 17.69
C LEU A 279 9.02 -13.60 18.37
N ILE A 280 8.26 -14.37 17.60
CA ILE A 280 7.44 -15.49 18.11
C ILE A 280 8.33 -16.55 18.75
N MET A 281 9.47 -16.88 18.13
CA MET A 281 10.39 -17.87 18.67
C MET A 281 10.92 -17.47 20.05
N VAL A 282 11.35 -16.22 20.22
CA VAL A 282 11.89 -15.71 21.49
C VAL A 282 10.81 -15.58 22.55
N GLN A 283 9.59 -15.16 22.18
CA GLN A 283 8.46 -15.07 23.10
C GLN A 283 8.04 -16.45 23.61
N CYS A 284 7.89 -17.43 22.71
CA CYS A 284 7.62 -18.81 23.09
C CYS A 284 8.67 -19.36 24.06
N ASP A 285 9.95 -19.14 23.74
CA ASP A 285 11.04 -19.63 24.58
C ASP A 285 11.00 -18.97 25.97
N ASN A 286 10.73 -17.67 26.04
CA ASN A 286 10.57 -16.94 27.29
C ASN A 286 9.44 -17.51 28.16
N ASP A 287 8.26 -17.76 27.59
CA ASP A 287 7.10 -18.28 28.30
C ASP A 287 7.34 -19.71 28.82
N MET A 288 7.93 -20.56 27.98
CA MET A 288 8.27 -21.92 28.37
C MET A 288 9.33 -21.94 29.48
N VAL A 289 10.36 -21.11 29.36
CA VAL A 289 11.42 -20.96 30.37
C VAL A 289 10.86 -20.44 31.69
N ALA A 290 9.97 -19.44 31.66
CA ALA A 290 9.32 -18.93 32.86
C ALA A 290 8.49 -20.02 33.56
N SER A 291 7.63 -20.73 32.81
CA SER A 291 6.83 -21.83 33.34
C SER A 291 7.69 -22.95 33.93
N ARG A 292 8.78 -23.32 33.26
CA ARG A 292 9.69 -24.35 33.77
C ARG A 292 10.43 -23.90 35.03
N THR A 293 10.81 -22.63 35.10
CA THR A 293 11.45 -22.05 36.28
C THR A 293 10.56 -22.18 37.50
N ASP A 294 9.28 -21.81 37.38
CA ASP A 294 8.32 -21.93 38.48
C ASP A 294 8.16 -23.40 38.95
N VAL A 295 8.17 -24.36 38.01
CA VAL A 295 8.15 -25.80 38.35
C VAL A 295 9.40 -26.22 39.12
N LEU A 296 10.58 -25.76 38.74
CA LEU A 296 11.83 -26.10 39.45
C LEU A 296 11.87 -25.47 40.84
N GLU A 297 11.43 -24.22 40.98
CA GLU A 297 11.34 -23.53 42.27
C GLU A 297 10.35 -24.20 43.24
N ASP A 298 9.22 -24.68 42.72
CA ASP A 298 8.23 -25.44 43.48
C ASP A 298 8.77 -26.81 43.91
N ILE A 299 9.52 -27.51 43.04
CA ILE A 299 10.21 -28.75 43.40
C ILE A 299 11.26 -28.50 44.50
N ALA A 300 12.08 -27.46 44.36
CA ALA A 300 13.08 -27.08 45.36
C ALA A 300 12.42 -26.82 46.73
N SER A 301 11.32 -26.07 46.73
CA SER A 301 10.55 -25.74 47.93
C SER A 301 9.98 -26.98 48.61
N ARG A 302 9.37 -27.89 47.84
CA ARG A 302 8.85 -29.17 48.38
C ARG A 302 9.94 -30.04 48.98
N TYR A 303 11.10 -30.13 48.33
CA TYR A 303 12.20 -30.92 48.87
C TYR A 303 12.71 -30.33 50.19
N SER A 304 12.94 -29.03 50.25
CA SER A 304 13.38 -28.34 51.47
C SER A 304 12.41 -28.58 52.64
N ASN A 305 11.10 -28.43 52.39
CA ASN A 305 10.06 -28.67 53.40
C ASN A 305 10.04 -30.13 53.89
N ASN A 306 10.20 -31.10 52.99
CA ASN A 306 10.26 -32.52 53.35
C ASN A 306 11.53 -32.87 54.15
N ALA A 307 12.67 -32.31 53.76
CA ALA A 307 13.93 -32.47 54.48
C ALA A 307 13.84 -31.89 55.90
N GLN A 308 13.25 -30.70 56.05
CA GLN A 308 12.99 -30.07 57.34
C GLN A 308 12.07 -30.94 58.21
N SER A 309 10.93 -31.37 57.68
CA SER A 309 9.99 -32.24 58.40
C SER A 309 10.64 -33.56 58.86
N THR A 310 11.49 -34.13 58.02
CA THR A 310 12.23 -35.37 58.33
C THR A 310 13.23 -35.13 59.47
N ALA A 311 14.03 -34.07 59.39
CA ALA A 311 14.98 -33.71 60.43
C ALA A 311 14.28 -33.42 61.77
N ASP A 312 13.15 -32.71 61.75
CA ASP A 312 12.38 -32.39 62.96
C ASP A 312 11.80 -33.65 63.61
N LYS A 313 11.24 -34.57 62.82
CA LYS A 313 10.73 -35.87 63.32
C LYS A 313 11.86 -36.72 63.91
N GLN A 314 13.00 -36.79 63.25
CA GLN A 314 14.17 -37.51 63.75
C GLN A 314 14.66 -36.91 65.08
N LEU A 315 14.78 -35.58 65.15
CA LEU A 315 15.21 -34.89 66.37
C LEU A 315 14.24 -35.12 67.52
N ALA A 316 12.92 -35.07 67.28
CA ALA A 316 11.92 -35.38 68.28
C ALA A 316 12.06 -36.81 68.81
N GLY A 317 12.20 -37.79 67.91
CA GLY A 317 12.43 -39.19 68.29
C GLY A 317 13.71 -39.40 69.08
N LEU A 318 14.81 -38.74 68.68
CA LEU A 318 16.08 -38.79 69.39
C LEU A 318 16.00 -38.14 70.77
N LYS A 319 15.29 -37.02 70.92
CA LYS A 319 15.03 -36.41 72.23
C LYS A 319 14.28 -37.36 73.16
N THR A 320 13.27 -38.06 72.66
CA THR A 320 12.55 -39.10 73.42
C THR A 320 13.47 -40.26 73.79
N GLN A 321 14.26 -40.77 72.83
CA GLN A 321 15.21 -41.85 73.08
C GLN A 321 16.29 -41.46 74.10
N MET A 322 16.76 -40.20 74.05
CA MET A 322 17.70 -39.63 75.01
C MET A 322 17.09 -39.64 76.41
N GLN A 323 15.86 -39.17 76.57
CA GLN A 323 15.15 -39.17 77.86
C GLN A 323 14.93 -40.58 78.39
N GLN A 324 14.56 -41.53 77.53
CA GLN A 324 14.42 -42.95 77.90
C GLN A 324 15.77 -43.56 78.31
N THR A 325 16.83 -43.33 77.54
CA THR A 325 18.18 -43.79 77.88
C THR A 325 18.61 -43.23 79.23
N TRP A 326 18.42 -41.93 79.45
CA TRP A 326 18.73 -41.27 80.71
C TRP A 326 17.92 -41.82 81.87
N SER A 327 16.62 -42.11 81.70
CA SER A 327 15.76 -42.59 82.78
C SER A 327 16.18 -43.97 83.32
N THR A 328 16.79 -44.82 82.48
CA THR A 328 17.27 -46.16 82.87
C THR A 328 18.49 -46.15 83.80
N PHE A 329 19.24 -45.05 83.89
CA PHE A 329 20.45 -45.03 84.72
C PHE A 329 20.13 -45.01 86.23
N PRO A 330 20.92 -45.71 87.07
CA PRO A 330 20.91 -45.53 88.52
C PRO A 330 21.20 -44.08 88.92
N ARG A 331 20.80 -43.71 90.14
CA ARG A 331 20.95 -42.33 90.64
C ARG A 331 22.42 -41.89 90.68
N GLU A 332 23.31 -42.79 91.06
CA GLU A 332 24.75 -42.56 91.17
C GLU A 332 25.38 -42.22 89.82
N VAL A 333 24.95 -42.91 88.76
CA VAL A 333 25.39 -42.65 87.38
C VAL A 333 24.82 -41.32 86.88
N LYS A 334 23.56 -41.02 87.18
CA LYS A 334 22.93 -39.73 86.83
C LYS A 334 23.66 -38.56 87.50
N ASP A 335 23.93 -38.65 88.80
CA ASP A 335 24.61 -37.60 89.57
C ASP A 335 26.04 -37.38 89.04
N ALA A 336 26.76 -38.44 88.66
CA ALA A 336 28.09 -38.35 88.08
C ALA A 336 28.10 -37.70 86.68
N LEU A 337 27.09 -37.96 85.85
CA LEU A 337 27.02 -37.47 84.47
C LEU A 337 26.23 -36.17 84.30
N GLN A 338 25.53 -35.69 85.33
CA GLN A 338 24.56 -34.58 85.18
C GLN A 338 25.21 -33.29 84.67
N LYS A 339 26.38 -32.93 85.20
CA LYS A 339 27.12 -31.74 84.75
C LYS A 339 27.56 -31.88 83.30
N GLU A 340 28.13 -33.03 82.93
CA GLU A 340 28.55 -33.32 81.55
C GLU A 340 27.37 -33.27 80.57
N GLN A 341 26.19 -33.77 80.98
CA GLN A 341 24.99 -33.74 80.17
C GLN A 341 24.45 -32.32 79.94
N GLN A 342 24.56 -31.44 80.94
CA GLN A 342 24.17 -30.03 80.83
C GLN A 342 25.15 -29.24 79.96
N ASP A 343 26.45 -29.43 80.20
CA ASP A 343 27.52 -28.77 79.45
C ASP A 343 27.46 -29.19 77.97
N TRP A 344 27.24 -30.48 77.68
CA TRP A 344 27.03 -30.98 76.31
C TRP A 344 25.84 -30.32 75.61
N LEU A 345 24.71 -30.13 76.31
CA LEU A 345 23.53 -29.52 75.70
C LEU A 345 23.79 -28.04 75.34
N ALA A 346 24.48 -27.31 76.21
CA ALA A 346 24.84 -25.90 75.98
C ALA A 346 25.85 -25.76 74.81
N GLU A 347 26.84 -26.65 74.75
CA GLU A 347 27.81 -26.70 73.66
C GLU A 347 27.15 -27.06 72.32
N THR A 348 26.27 -28.08 72.32
CA THR A 348 25.49 -28.49 71.14
C THR A 348 24.66 -27.33 70.59
N GLN A 349 23.98 -26.57 71.46
CA GLN A 349 23.22 -25.39 71.04
C GLN A 349 24.10 -24.34 70.37
N THR A 350 25.30 -24.10 70.90
CA THR A 350 26.27 -23.16 70.33
C THR A 350 26.75 -23.62 68.96
N ILE A 351 27.17 -24.90 68.84
CA ILE A 351 27.64 -25.50 67.58
C ILE A 351 26.56 -25.43 66.51
N CYS A 352 25.34 -25.87 66.82
CA CYS A 352 24.27 -25.89 65.83
C CYS A 352 23.76 -24.49 65.48
N THR A 353 23.84 -23.53 66.40
CA THR A 353 23.58 -22.11 66.08
C THR A 353 24.65 -21.55 65.14
N SER A 354 25.93 -21.91 65.31
CA SER A 354 26.97 -21.53 64.34
C SER A 354 26.73 -22.17 62.96
N LYS A 355 26.29 -23.44 62.92
CA LYS A 355 25.95 -24.14 61.68
C LYS A 355 24.79 -23.46 60.94
N ARG A 356 23.77 -23.02 61.68
CA ARG A 356 22.64 -22.26 61.17
C ARG A 356 23.05 -20.97 60.45
N SER A 357 24.11 -20.31 60.92
CA SER A 357 24.61 -19.04 60.37
C SER A 357 25.49 -19.19 59.13
N GLN A 358 25.64 -20.41 58.60
CA GLN A 358 26.42 -20.66 57.37
C GLN A 358 25.67 -20.25 56.09
N THR A 359 24.41 -19.83 56.20
CA THR A 359 23.59 -19.37 55.09
C THR A 359 22.66 -18.24 55.55
N ASP A 360 22.44 -17.27 54.66
CA ASP A 360 21.47 -16.18 54.84
C ASP A 360 20.04 -16.59 54.45
N ASP A 361 19.88 -17.76 53.80
CA ASP A 361 18.56 -18.30 53.46
C ASP A 361 17.88 -18.84 54.71
N GLN A 362 16.71 -18.28 55.05
CA GLN A 362 16.01 -18.58 56.29
C GLN A 362 15.57 -20.06 56.40
N GLU A 363 15.19 -20.70 55.30
CA GLU A 363 14.73 -22.09 55.32
C GLU A 363 15.92 -23.06 55.34
N ALA A 364 16.97 -22.81 54.55
CA ALA A 364 18.21 -23.57 54.62
C ALA A 364 18.88 -23.43 56.00
N SER A 365 18.79 -22.25 56.62
CA SER A 365 19.26 -21.97 57.97
C SER A 365 18.56 -22.86 59.01
N LYS A 366 17.23 -22.98 58.95
CA LYS A 366 16.46 -23.88 59.83
C LYS A 366 16.85 -25.34 59.62
N LEU A 367 17.03 -25.78 58.37
CA LEU A 367 17.40 -27.15 58.04
C LEU A 367 18.78 -27.52 58.57
N LEU A 368 19.77 -26.65 58.38
CA LEU A 368 21.13 -26.84 58.89
C LEU A 368 21.15 -26.96 60.41
N TYR A 369 20.35 -26.16 61.12
CA TYR A 369 20.21 -26.27 62.57
C TYR A 369 19.63 -27.63 62.97
N ALA A 370 18.51 -28.03 62.35
CA ALA A 370 17.83 -29.28 62.67
C ALA A 370 18.72 -30.50 62.40
N GLN A 371 19.41 -30.54 61.26
CA GLN A 371 20.34 -31.62 60.89
C GLN A 371 21.53 -31.70 61.86
N CYS A 372 22.09 -30.57 62.27
CA CYS A 372 23.14 -30.54 63.28
C CYS A 372 22.65 -31.13 64.61
N MET A 373 21.47 -30.72 65.07
CA MET A 373 20.88 -31.22 66.32
C MET A 373 20.62 -32.74 66.24
N VAL A 374 20.16 -33.25 65.09
CA VAL A 374 20.01 -34.69 64.87
C VAL A 374 21.35 -35.42 65.05
N ALA A 375 22.42 -34.94 64.41
CA ALA A 375 23.74 -35.56 64.48
C ALA A 375 24.31 -35.57 65.91
N GLU A 376 24.24 -34.44 66.62
CA GLU A 376 24.74 -34.32 68.00
C GLU A 376 23.97 -35.24 68.96
N TYR A 377 22.64 -35.30 68.86
CA TYR A 377 21.84 -36.19 69.69
C TYR A 377 22.13 -37.67 69.41
N GLN A 378 22.31 -38.06 68.15
CA GLN A 378 22.69 -39.44 67.80
C GLN A 378 24.02 -39.84 68.45
N GLN A 379 25.04 -38.98 68.34
CA GLN A 379 26.34 -39.23 68.94
C GLN A 379 26.26 -39.33 70.47
N ARG A 380 25.52 -38.41 71.11
CA ARG A 380 25.38 -38.41 72.56
C ARG A 380 24.62 -39.62 73.09
N ILE A 381 23.53 -40.03 72.42
CA ILE A 381 22.80 -41.27 72.78
C ILE A 381 23.74 -42.48 72.70
N ALA A 382 24.54 -42.57 71.63
CA ALA A 382 25.51 -43.65 71.48
C ALA A 382 26.59 -43.63 72.59
N ALA A 383 27.04 -42.46 73.01
CA ALA A 383 27.97 -42.31 74.13
C ALA A 383 27.34 -42.75 75.46
N LEU A 384 26.11 -42.31 75.74
CA LEU A 384 25.40 -42.65 76.99
C LEU A 384 25.13 -44.15 77.11
N LYS A 385 24.78 -44.83 76.01
CA LYS A 385 24.57 -46.28 76.01
C LYS A 385 25.75 -47.09 76.55
N LYS A 386 26.97 -46.56 76.52
CA LYS A 386 28.16 -47.22 77.12
C LYS A 386 28.13 -47.29 78.65
N PHE A 387 27.30 -46.49 79.29
CA PHE A 387 27.11 -46.47 80.74
C PHE A 387 25.90 -47.31 81.20
N GLN A 388 25.19 -47.95 80.26
CA GLN A 388 24.14 -48.92 80.59
C GLN A 388 24.82 -50.24 80.92
N VAL A 389 24.78 -50.62 82.21
CA VAL A 389 25.31 -51.90 82.73
C VAL A 389 24.17 -52.90 82.85
#